data_AF-A0A527JQ10-F1
#
_entry.id   AF-A0A527JQ10-F1
#
_cell.length_a   1.000
_cell.length_b   1.000
_cell.length_c   1.000
_cell.angle_alpha   90.00
_cell.angle_beta   90.00
_cell.angle_gamma   90.00
#
_symmetry.space_group_name_H-M   'P 1'
#
loop_
_entity.id
_entity.type
_entity.pdbx_description
1 polymer ?
#
loop_
_entity_poly.entity_id
_entity_poly.type
_entity_poly.pdbx_seq_one_letter_code
_entity_poly.pdbx_strand_id
1 'polypeptide(L)'
;MARFLRLALVAIGLIGRCLAAHPVLATTLDEIYQSQTIVTGQGEENRQTGFRDCLDRVLVRVSGDQRLLDKPEIADLRDKAGSFVDAFRYHDRLEGIPIHDEQGTHDRPHDLTCFYKPDVIDKVLASLGSRPWLGDRPTLAVFLVAEQGARHFVLSAEEQRSETMRESFVNATGPMLIHVAFPKAAQLAGLGEKALRAADMARLDRQAKQVGGAQALAGSIVWSDKELGWIADWRLADRGRTYRWQARGVSFDEAFRVAIRGAVQILSGNGQP
;
A
#
# COMPACT_ATOMS: atom_id res chain seq x y z
N MET A 1 -13.76 4.19 -78.44
CA MET A 1 -13.53 2.74 -78.24
C MET A 1 -12.91 2.54 -76.87
N ALA A 2 -13.45 1.56 -76.11
CA ALA A 2 -12.93 0.84 -74.93
C ALA A 2 -11.98 1.57 -73.94
N ARG A 3 -12.40 1.88 -72.70
CA ARG A 3 -12.35 1.03 -71.47
C ARG A 3 -11.00 0.34 -71.22
N PHE A 4 -10.38 0.59 -70.06
CA PHE A 4 -9.78 -0.35 -69.07
C PHE A 4 -8.89 0.50 -68.13
N LEU A 5 -8.67 0.25 -66.84
CA LEU A 5 -9.42 -0.36 -65.74
C LEU A 5 -8.72 0.19 -64.48
N ARG A 6 -9.49 0.34 -63.39
CA ARG A 6 -9.07 0.87 -62.09
C ARG A 6 -8.00 -0.01 -61.41
N LEU A 7 -7.07 0.60 -60.68
CA LEU A 7 -6.56 0.02 -59.43
C LEU A 7 -5.99 1.12 -58.52
N ALA A 8 -6.78 1.47 -57.50
CA ALA A 8 -6.37 2.28 -56.37
C ALA A 8 -5.73 1.35 -55.33
N LEU A 9 -4.47 1.61 -54.97
CA LEU A 9 -3.79 0.93 -53.86
C LEU A 9 -3.85 1.84 -52.63
N VAL A 10 -4.78 1.51 -51.75
CA VAL A 10 -4.90 2.07 -50.41
C VAL A 10 -3.87 1.35 -49.52
N ALA A 11 -2.81 2.04 -49.13
CA ALA A 11 -1.88 1.56 -48.12
C ALA A 11 -2.32 2.10 -46.75
N ILE A 12 -3.14 1.32 -46.03
CA ILE A 12 -3.44 1.54 -44.61
C ILE A 12 -2.24 1.04 -43.81
N GLY A 13 -1.44 1.97 -43.28
CA GLY A 13 -0.38 1.69 -42.34
C GLY A 13 -0.96 1.27 -40.99
N LEU A 14 -0.85 -0.02 -40.66
CA LEU A 14 -1.16 -0.55 -39.34
C LEU A 14 -0.02 -0.18 -38.37
N ILE A 15 -0.12 0.97 -37.70
CA ILE A 15 0.75 1.27 -36.56
C ILE A 15 0.22 0.46 -35.37
N GLY A 16 0.79 -0.74 -35.19
CA GLY A 16 0.57 -1.56 -34.02
C GLY A 16 1.05 -0.81 -32.78
N ARG A 17 0.10 -0.37 -31.94
CA ARG A 17 0.39 0.07 -30.58
C ARG A 17 0.86 -1.14 -29.79
N CYS A 18 2.18 -1.30 -29.65
CA CYS A 18 2.77 -2.16 -28.63
C CYS A 18 2.27 -1.66 -27.27
N LEU A 19 1.30 -2.35 -26.68
CA LEU A 19 1.03 -2.23 -25.26
C LEU A 19 2.29 -2.71 -24.55
N ALA A 20 3.04 -1.76 -23.98
CA ALA A 20 4.07 -2.07 -23.01
C ALA A 20 3.38 -2.73 -21.81
N ALA A 21 3.36 -4.07 -21.81
CA ALA A 21 3.08 -4.84 -20.62
C ALA A 21 4.18 -4.49 -19.63
N HIS A 22 3.84 -3.69 -18.62
CA HIS A 22 4.77 -3.42 -17.53
C HIS A 22 4.95 -4.75 -16.81
N PRO A 23 6.18 -5.28 -16.69
CA PRO A 23 6.39 -6.49 -15.91
C PRO A 23 5.92 -6.20 -14.49
N VAL A 24 4.92 -6.93 -14.03
CA VAL A 24 4.61 -7.01 -12.60
C VAL A 24 5.79 -7.74 -11.99
N LEU A 25 6.75 -6.99 -11.45
CA LEU A 25 7.87 -7.59 -10.72
C LEU A 25 7.28 -8.27 -9.50
N ALA A 26 7.45 -9.59 -9.44
CA ALA A 26 7.11 -10.35 -8.25
C ALA A 26 7.96 -9.84 -7.09
N THR A 27 7.31 -9.50 -5.97
CA THR A 27 8.02 -9.12 -4.74
C THR A 27 8.98 -10.22 -4.35
N THR A 28 10.27 -9.90 -4.19
CA THR A 28 11.27 -10.90 -3.82
C THR A 28 11.24 -11.15 -2.31
N LEU A 29 11.75 -12.31 -1.88
CA LEU A 29 11.90 -12.59 -0.46
C LEU A 29 12.79 -11.54 0.22
N ASP A 30 13.86 -11.11 -0.43
CA ASP A 30 14.78 -10.11 0.10
C ASP A 30 14.08 -8.75 0.35
N GLU A 31 13.13 -8.36 -0.51
CA GLU A 31 12.32 -7.16 -0.30
C GLU A 31 11.37 -7.27 0.91
N ILE A 32 10.87 -8.47 1.19
CA ILE A 32 9.96 -8.74 2.31
C ILE A 32 10.70 -8.64 3.66
N TYR A 33 11.93 -9.14 3.74
CA TYR A 33 12.75 -9.15 4.96
C TYR A 33 13.68 -7.94 5.10
N GLN A 34 13.20 -6.78 4.65
CA GLN A 34 13.85 -5.49 4.91
C GLN A 34 12.81 -4.45 5.30
N SER A 35 13.28 -3.37 5.93
CA SER A 35 12.46 -2.22 6.31
C SER A 35 13.30 -0.96 6.32
N GLN A 36 12.68 0.18 6.08
CA GLN A 36 13.34 1.49 6.12
C GLN A 36 12.65 2.39 7.13
N THR A 37 13.42 3.21 7.83
CA THR A 37 12.94 4.33 8.64
C THR A 37 13.79 5.58 8.46
N ILE A 38 13.28 6.72 8.94
CA ILE A 38 14.01 7.99 8.94
C ILE A 38 14.61 8.17 10.32
N VAL A 39 15.90 8.50 10.36
CA VAL A 39 16.61 8.86 11.60
C VAL A 39 17.31 10.19 11.46
N THR A 40 17.47 10.88 12.57
CA THR A 40 18.25 12.12 12.68
C THR A 40 19.71 11.75 12.91
N GLY A 41 20.58 11.91 11.91
CA GLY A 41 21.99 11.53 12.01
C GLY A 41 22.27 10.02 12.04
N GLN A 42 23.55 9.66 12.21
CA GLN A 42 24.05 8.28 12.17
C GLN A 42 24.63 7.80 13.52
N GLY A 43 24.43 8.57 14.59
CA GLY A 43 24.89 8.24 15.94
C GLY A 43 24.24 6.95 16.47
N GLU A 44 24.91 6.28 17.42
CA GLU A 44 24.45 5.00 17.98
C GLU A 44 23.04 5.10 18.57
N GLU A 45 22.75 6.14 19.33
CA GLU A 45 21.42 6.35 19.95
C GLU A 45 20.30 6.43 18.91
N ASN A 46 20.51 7.23 17.86
CA ASN A 46 19.55 7.39 16.76
C ASN A 46 19.44 6.10 15.94
N ARG A 47 20.53 5.36 15.78
CA ARG A 47 20.54 4.04 15.15
C ARG A 47 19.72 3.02 15.94
N GLN A 48 19.87 2.94 17.26
CA GLN A 48 19.10 2.01 18.10
C GLN A 48 17.60 2.31 18.05
N THR A 49 17.23 3.60 18.05
CA THR A 49 15.84 4.01 17.82
C THR A 49 15.36 3.58 16.44
N GLY A 50 16.18 3.79 15.40
CA GLY A 50 15.87 3.34 14.05
C GLY A 50 15.74 1.81 13.91
N PHE A 51 16.52 1.03 14.64
CA PHE A 51 16.40 -0.43 14.67
C PHE A 51 15.07 -0.89 15.29
N ARG A 52 14.59 -0.23 16.34
CA ARG A 52 13.25 -0.50 16.93
C ARG A 52 12.15 -0.27 15.89
N ASP A 53 12.19 0.87 15.21
CA ASP A 53 11.23 1.20 14.15
C ASP A 53 11.29 0.22 12.97
N CYS A 54 12.50 -0.13 12.53
CA CYS A 54 12.72 -1.13 11.49
C CYS A 54 12.13 -2.48 11.90
N LEU A 55 12.36 -2.92 13.14
CA LEU A 55 11.84 -4.20 13.65
C LEU A 55 10.31 -4.23 13.60
N ASP A 56 9.66 -3.19 14.12
CA ASP A 56 8.19 -3.08 14.07
C ASP A 56 7.66 -3.20 12.64
N ARG A 57 8.29 -2.48 11.70
CA ARG A 57 7.87 -2.45 10.29
C ARG A 57 8.07 -3.80 9.61
N VAL A 58 9.22 -4.46 9.81
CA VAL A 58 9.48 -5.76 9.18
C VAL A 58 8.56 -6.83 9.74
N LEU A 59 8.25 -6.84 11.04
CA LEU A 59 7.34 -7.80 11.65
C LEU A 59 5.93 -7.69 11.06
N VAL A 60 5.40 -6.47 10.92
CA VAL A 60 4.08 -6.25 10.29
C VAL A 60 4.12 -6.58 8.80
N ARG A 61 5.16 -6.20 8.07
CA ARG A 61 5.31 -6.52 6.63
C ARG A 61 5.32 -8.02 6.38
N VAL A 62 6.16 -8.75 7.12
CA VAL A 62 6.38 -10.19 6.94
C VAL A 62 5.15 -10.98 7.36
N SER A 63 4.53 -10.67 8.51
CA SER A 63 3.38 -11.42 9.01
C SER A 63 2.04 -10.99 8.41
N GLY A 64 1.92 -9.72 8.03
CA GLY A 64 0.67 -9.05 7.74
C GLY A 64 -0.18 -8.72 8.97
N ASP A 65 0.28 -8.97 10.20
CA ASP A 65 -0.47 -8.73 11.43
C ASP A 65 0.03 -7.47 12.16
N GLN A 66 -0.75 -6.39 12.10
CA GLN A 66 -0.40 -5.13 12.76
C GLN A 66 -0.50 -5.20 14.29
N ARG A 67 -1.30 -6.15 14.82
CA ARG A 67 -1.56 -6.27 16.27
C ARG A 67 -0.38 -6.85 17.03
N LEU A 68 0.63 -7.36 16.32
CA LEU A 68 1.88 -7.80 16.95
C LEU A 68 2.55 -6.66 17.73
N LEU A 69 2.35 -5.42 17.30
CA LEU A 69 2.94 -4.25 17.95
C LEU A 69 2.25 -3.87 19.26
N ASP A 70 1.05 -4.41 19.52
CA ASP A 70 0.29 -4.21 20.75
C ASP A 70 0.58 -5.28 21.81
N LYS A 71 1.37 -6.30 21.45
CA LYS A 71 1.75 -7.38 22.37
C LYS A 71 2.78 -6.90 23.38
N PRO A 72 2.65 -7.20 24.68
CA PRO A 72 3.62 -6.77 25.69
C PRO A 72 5.03 -7.32 25.42
N GLU A 73 5.15 -8.50 24.82
CA GLU A 73 6.43 -9.15 24.49
C GLU A 73 7.26 -8.35 23.47
N ILE A 74 6.65 -7.42 22.73
CA ILE A 74 7.37 -6.59 21.76
C ILE A 74 8.37 -5.64 22.44
N ALA A 75 8.14 -5.26 23.70
CA ALA A 75 9.02 -4.34 24.43
C ALA A 75 10.43 -4.93 24.57
N ASP A 76 10.53 -6.17 25.04
CA ASP A 76 11.81 -6.87 25.19
C ASP A 76 12.50 -7.13 23.84
N LEU A 77 11.72 -7.30 22.76
CA LEU A 77 12.25 -7.46 21.40
C LEU A 77 12.81 -6.14 20.87
N ARG A 78 12.13 -5.01 21.10
CA ARG A 78 12.60 -3.67 20.73
C ARG A 78 13.89 -3.31 21.44
N ASP A 79 14.07 -3.71 22.70
CA ASP A 79 15.30 -3.44 23.45
C ASP A 79 16.54 -4.11 22.87
N LYS A 80 16.37 -5.24 22.18
CA LYS A 80 17.44 -5.94 21.46
C LYS A 80 17.30 -5.88 19.94
N ALA A 81 16.57 -4.91 19.40
CA ALA A 81 16.25 -4.86 17.97
C ALA A 81 17.50 -4.93 17.06
N GLY A 82 18.57 -4.24 17.44
CA GLY A 82 19.84 -4.27 16.70
C GLY A 82 20.47 -5.66 16.59
N SER A 83 20.20 -6.58 17.51
CA SER A 83 20.72 -7.96 17.45
C SER A 83 20.07 -8.82 16.36
N PHE A 84 18.93 -8.39 15.82
CA PHE A 84 18.23 -9.07 14.74
C PHE A 84 18.67 -8.58 13.35
N VAL A 85 19.27 -7.39 13.27
CA VAL A 85 19.69 -6.76 12.01
C VAL A 85 20.92 -7.49 11.46
N ASP A 86 20.85 -7.97 10.23
CA ASP A 86 21.98 -8.62 9.55
C ASP A 86 22.91 -7.58 8.93
N ALA A 87 22.33 -6.59 8.26
CA ALA A 87 23.04 -5.45 7.69
C ALA A 87 22.15 -4.21 7.72
N PHE A 88 22.76 -3.03 7.63
CA PHE A 88 22.03 -1.78 7.48
C PHE A 88 22.77 -0.80 6.57
N ARG A 89 22.03 0.15 6.00
CA ARG A 89 22.55 1.19 5.12
C ARG A 89 21.89 2.52 5.42
N TYR A 90 22.69 3.59 5.37
CA TYR A 90 22.20 4.97 5.39
C TYR A 90 22.14 5.54 3.98
N HIS A 91 21.11 6.33 3.70
CA HIS A 91 21.06 7.24 2.56
C HIS A 91 20.74 8.65 3.06
N ASP A 92 21.58 9.63 2.70
CA ASP A 92 21.38 11.03 3.06
C ASP A 92 20.24 11.62 2.24
N ARG A 93 19.17 12.03 2.92
CA ARG A 93 17.98 12.56 2.25
C ARG A 93 18.17 13.95 1.66
N LEU A 94 19.22 14.65 2.10
CA LEU A 94 19.56 15.98 1.64
C LEU A 94 20.82 15.97 0.77
N GLU A 95 21.23 14.81 0.26
CA GLU A 95 22.42 14.65 -0.58
C GLU A 95 22.49 15.75 -1.66
N GLY A 96 23.63 16.45 -1.73
CA GLY A 96 23.83 17.60 -2.61
C GLY A 96 23.45 18.97 -2.02
N ILE A 97 22.78 19.03 -0.86
CA ILE A 97 22.53 20.27 -0.11
C ILE A 97 23.68 20.48 0.89
N PRO A 98 24.47 21.56 0.76
CA PRO A 98 25.60 21.85 1.64
C PRO A 98 25.19 21.92 3.12
N ILE A 99 26.10 21.52 3.99
CA ILE A 99 25.93 21.66 5.43
C ILE A 99 26.31 23.09 5.81
N HIS A 100 25.45 23.77 6.57
CA HIS A 100 25.62 25.18 6.91
C HIS A 100 26.25 25.43 8.29
N ASP A 101 26.25 24.42 9.17
CA ASP A 101 26.85 24.46 10.51
C ASP A 101 27.13 23.04 11.06
N GLU A 102 27.81 22.93 12.20
CA GLU A 102 28.10 21.64 12.85
C GLU A 102 26.83 20.91 13.30
N GLN A 103 25.78 21.66 13.69
CA GLN A 103 24.49 21.08 14.06
C GLN A 103 23.83 20.37 12.87
N GLY A 104 23.87 20.96 11.68
CA GLY A 104 23.41 20.39 10.42
C GLY A 104 24.22 19.19 9.95
N THR A 105 25.37 18.90 10.56
CA THR A 105 26.14 17.66 10.34
C THR A 105 25.56 16.50 11.16
N HIS A 106 25.22 16.75 12.43
CA HIS A 106 24.71 15.71 13.35
C HIS A 106 23.21 15.45 13.20
N ASP A 107 22.42 16.50 12.95
CA ASP A 107 20.96 16.41 12.90
C ASP A 107 20.42 16.14 11.48
N ARG A 108 21.30 15.76 10.56
CA ARG A 108 20.92 15.56 9.16
C ARG A 108 20.03 14.32 8.99
N PRO A 109 18.87 14.41 8.33
CA PRO A 109 17.96 13.28 8.20
C PRO A 109 18.49 12.23 7.22
N HIS A 110 18.52 10.98 7.65
CA HIS A 110 18.93 9.84 6.85
C HIS A 110 17.81 8.80 6.75
N ASP A 111 17.73 8.14 5.60
CA ASP A 111 17.01 6.89 5.44
C ASP A 111 17.89 5.74 5.96
N LEU A 112 17.49 5.11 7.06
CA LEU A 112 18.09 3.89 7.58
C LEU A 112 17.32 2.68 7.04
N THR A 113 17.96 1.91 6.17
CA THR A 113 17.45 0.60 5.70
C THR A 113 18.07 -0.50 6.53
N CYS A 114 17.24 -1.36 7.11
CA CYS A 114 17.63 -2.54 7.88
C CYS A 114 17.29 -3.81 7.08
N PHE A 115 18.26 -4.69 6.92
CA PHE A 115 18.14 -5.98 6.22
C PHE A 115 18.17 -7.11 7.25
N TYR A 116 17.34 -8.13 7.03
CA TYR A 116 17.19 -9.24 7.96
C TYR A 116 17.32 -10.57 7.25
N LYS A 117 17.83 -11.58 7.97
CA LYS A 117 17.75 -12.96 7.54
C LYS A 117 16.36 -13.52 7.81
N PRO A 118 15.73 -14.23 6.85
CA PRO A 118 14.41 -14.82 7.05
C PRO A 118 14.31 -15.69 8.30
N ASP A 119 15.31 -16.55 8.55
CA ASP A 119 15.30 -17.47 9.68
C ASP A 119 15.35 -16.77 11.05
N VAL A 120 15.89 -15.55 11.12
CA VAL A 120 15.92 -14.73 12.34
C VAL A 120 14.54 -14.14 12.60
N ILE A 121 13.95 -13.47 11.61
CA ILE A 121 12.64 -12.82 11.77
C ILE A 121 11.52 -13.84 11.93
N ASP A 122 11.59 -14.98 11.26
CA ASP A 122 10.61 -16.05 11.42
C ASP A 122 10.62 -16.63 12.84
N LYS A 123 11.79 -16.73 13.48
CA LYS A 123 11.89 -17.14 14.90
C LYS A 123 11.31 -16.07 15.82
N VAL A 124 11.51 -14.78 15.53
CA VAL A 124 10.90 -13.68 16.29
C VAL A 124 9.38 -13.74 16.15
N LEU A 125 8.85 -13.89 14.94
CA LEU A 125 7.41 -14.06 14.70
C LEU A 125 6.85 -15.28 15.44
N ALA A 126 7.54 -16.41 15.39
CA ALA A 126 7.14 -17.62 16.11
C ALA A 126 7.10 -17.40 17.64
N SER A 127 8.06 -16.64 18.20
CA SER A 127 8.04 -16.27 19.62
C SER A 127 6.84 -15.40 20.01
N LEU A 128 6.30 -14.65 19.05
CA LEU A 128 5.07 -13.88 19.18
C LEU A 128 3.82 -14.69 18.81
N GLY A 129 3.91 -16.00 18.61
CA GLY A 129 2.78 -16.85 18.19
C GLY A 129 2.24 -16.49 16.79
N SER A 130 3.09 -15.91 15.94
CA SER A 130 2.78 -15.52 14.56
C SER A 130 3.58 -16.34 13.56
N ARG A 131 3.33 -16.11 12.27
CA ARG A 131 4.00 -16.79 11.15
C ARG A 131 4.16 -15.84 9.97
N PRO A 132 5.17 -16.05 9.11
CA PRO A 132 5.33 -15.24 7.91
C PRO A 132 4.19 -15.49 6.89
N TRP A 133 3.78 -14.42 6.21
CA TRP A 133 2.92 -14.47 5.03
C TRP A 133 3.79 -14.62 3.77
N LEU A 134 4.02 -15.88 3.40
CA LEU A 134 4.86 -16.27 2.25
C LEU A 134 4.07 -16.46 0.94
N GLY A 135 2.75 -16.28 0.97
CA GLY A 135 1.92 -16.41 -0.23
C GLY A 135 1.99 -15.16 -1.11
N ASP A 136 1.43 -15.26 -2.32
CA ASP A 136 1.32 -14.12 -3.24
C ASP A 136 0.62 -12.93 -2.56
N ARG A 137 1.15 -11.73 -2.82
CA ARG A 137 0.56 -10.45 -2.38
C ARG A 137 -0.30 -9.89 -3.51
N PRO A 138 -1.63 -10.09 -3.47
CA PRO A 138 -2.48 -9.80 -4.61
C PRO A 138 -2.66 -8.29 -4.83
N THR A 139 -2.69 -7.86 -6.09
CA THR A 139 -3.14 -6.50 -6.44
C THR A 139 -4.62 -6.32 -6.07
N LEU A 140 -4.96 -5.26 -5.35
CA LEU A 140 -6.33 -4.93 -4.97
C LEU A 140 -6.91 -3.88 -5.92
N ALA A 141 -8.11 -4.11 -6.45
CA ALA A 141 -8.84 -3.06 -7.15
C ALA A 141 -9.60 -2.20 -6.14
N VAL A 142 -9.30 -0.89 -6.12
CA VAL A 142 -9.88 0.04 -5.15
C VAL A 142 -11.18 0.63 -5.68
N PHE A 143 -12.26 0.44 -4.91
CA PHE A 143 -13.57 1.05 -5.14
C PHE A 143 -13.90 1.98 -3.96
N LEU A 144 -13.63 3.27 -4.12
CA LEU A 144 -13.76 4.25 -3.04
C LEU A 144 -14.80 5.34 -3.36
N VAL A 145 -15.68 5.62 -2.40
CA VAL A 145 -16.48 6.85 -2.36
C VAL A 145 -15.83 7.83 -1.40
N ALA A 146 -15.61 9.07 -1.81
CA ALA A 146 -15.06 10.12 -0.96
C ALA A 146 -16.04 11.28 -0.83
N GLU A 147 -16.22 11.77 0.40
CA GLU A 147 -17.17 12.83 0.74
C GLU A 147 -16.52 13.90 1.64
N GLN A 148 -16.58 15.17 1.22
CA GLN A 148 -16.11 16.32 1.98
C GLN A 148 -16.99 17.53 1.72
N GLY A 149 -17.85 17.87 2.68
CA GLY A 149 -18.85 18.93 2.50
C GLY A 149 -19.76 18.61 1.31
N ALA A 150 -19.85 19.51 0.34
CA ALA A 150 -20.64 19.30 -0.89
C ALA A 150 -19.89 18.49 -1.98
N ARG A 151 -18.63 18.09 -1.74
CA ARG A 151 -17.84 17.32 -2.70
C ARG A 151 -18.05 15.84 -2.43
N HIS A 152 -18.66 15.15 -3.38
CA HIS A 152 -18.83 13.70 -3.35
C HIS A 152 -18.41 13.14 -4.71
N PHE A 153 -17.59 12.09 -4.71
CA PHE A 153 -17.20 11.42 -5.94
C PHE A 153 -16.76 9.98 -5.70
N VAL A 154 -16.73 9.21 -6.78
CA VAL A 154 -16.12 7.88 -6.83
C VAL A 154 -14.71 8.00 -7.38
N LEU A 155 -13.74 7.42 -6.67
CA LEU A 155 -12.33 7.43 -7.07
C LEU A 155 -12.15 6.71 -8.41
N SER A 156 -11.51 7.36 -9.37
CA SER A 156 -11.13 6.75 -10.66
C SER A 156 -9.65 6.96 -10.97
N ALA A 157 -9.11 6.20 -11.93
CA ALA A 157 -7.73 6.30 -12.38
C ALA A 157 -7.41 7.59 -13.15
N GLU A 158 -8.41 8.20 -13.78
CA GLU A 158 -8.24 9.27 -14.78
C GLU A 158 -8.61 10.66 -14.24
N GLU A 159 -9.37 10.71 -13.15
CA GLU A 159 -9.83 11.97 -12.55
C GLU A 159 -8.68 12.69 -11.84
N GLN A 160 -8.42 13.95 -12.19
CA GLN A 160 -7.35 14.74 -11.57
C GLN A 160 -7.60 14.95 -10.07
N ARG A 161 -8.85 15.19 -9.68
CA ARG A 161 -9.24 15.40 -8.27
C ARG A 161 -8.97 14.20 -7.37
N SER A 162 -8.76 13.03 -7.98
CA SER A 162 -8.48 11.76 -7.29
C SER A 162 -6.97 11.50 -7.13
N GLU A 163 -6.09 12.35 -7.67
CA GLU A 163 -4.64 12.14 -7.69
C GLU A 163 -4.03 11.95 -6.30
N THR A 164 -4.27 12.89 -5.39
CA THR A 164 -3.74 12.82 -4.02
C THR A 164 -4.22 11.58 -3.26
N MET A 165 -5.47 11.14 -3.48
CA MET A 165 -5.98 9.91 -2.87
C MET A 165 -5.29 8.67 -3.44
N ARG A 166 -5.02 8.64 -4.76
CA ARG A 166 -4.26 7.55 -5.39
C ARG A 166 -2.83 7.52 -4.85
N GLU A 167 -2.20 8.67 -4.68
CA GLU A 167 -0.87 8.79 -4.06
C GLU A 167 -0.86 8.29 -2.61
N SER A 168 -1.84 8.67 -1.79
CA SER A 168 -1.96 8.18 -0.41
C SER A 168 -2.13 6.66 -0.35
N PHE A 169 -2.87 6.05 -1.30
CA PHE A 169 -2.91 4.60 -1.43
C PHE A 169 -1.55 4.02 -1.81
N VAL A 170 -0.86 4.56 -2.82
CA VAL A 170 0.48 4.08 -3.22
C VAL A 170 1.45 4.15 -2.02
N ASN A 171 1.44 5.25 -1.27
CA ASN A 171 2.23 5.44 -0.06
C ASN A 171 1.85 4.44 1.04
N ALA A 172 0.57 4.11 1.20
CA ALA A 172 0.11 3.10 2.15
C ALA A 172 0.50 1.67 1.75
N THR A 173 0.61 1.39 0.44
CA THR A 173 0.94 0.06 -0.08
C THR A 173 2.42 -0.29 -0.01
N GLY A 174 3.32 0.69 -0.19
CA GLY A 174 4.77 0.48 -0.20
C GLY A 174 5.30 -0.26 1.04
N PRO A 175 4.98 0.18 2.28
CA PRO A 175 5.41 -0.51 3.49
C PRO A 175 4.95 -1.96 3.60
N MET A 176 3.82 -2.31 2.96
CA MET A 176 3.21 -3.65 3.02
C MET A 176 3.49 -4.52 1.78
N LEU A 177 4.20 -3.99 0.78
CA LEU A 177 4.53 -4.67 -0.47
C LEU A 177 3.31 -5.31 -1.16
N ILE A 178 2.19 -4.61 -1.13
CA ILE A 178 1.00 -4.95 -1.90
C ILE A 178 0.84 -3.92 -3.02
N HIS A 179 0.00 -4.22 -4.01
CA HIS A 179 -0.29 -3.30 -5.09
C HIS A 179 -1.77 -2.94 -5.11
N VAL A 180 -2.08 -1.77 -5.66
CA VAL A 180 -3.45 -1.35 -5.92
C VAL A 180 -3.62 -0.96 -7.38
N ALA A 181 -4.82 -1.19 -7.90
CA ALA A 181 -5.28 -0.74 -9.19
C ALA A 181 -6.55 0.09 -9.02
N PHE A 182 -6.74 1.10 -9.87
CA PHE A 182 -7.89 1.99 -9.82
C PHE A 182 -8.74 1.81 -11.07
N PRO A 183 -10.07 1.76 -10.96
CA PRO A 183 -10.95 1.66 -12.11
C PRO A 183 -10.91 2.93 -12.95
N LYS A 184 -10.91 2.79 -14.27
CA LYS A 184 -11.14 3.89 -15.22
C LYS A 184 -12.59 4.38 -15.15
N ALA A 185 -12.86 5.58 -15.63
CA ALA A 185 -14.21 6.15 -15.58
C ALA A 185 -15.24 5.26 -16.30
N ALA A 186 -14.87 4.70 -17.46
CA ALA A 186 -15.72 3.76 -18.21
C ALA A 186 -16.03 2.47 -17.43
N GLN A 187 -15.08 2.01 -16.59
CA GLN A 187 -15.28 0.82 -15.77
C GLN A 187 -16.20 1.11 -14.58
N LEU A 188 -16.33 2.36 -14.14
CA LEU A 188 -17.26 2.78 -13.09
C LEU A 188 -18.68 3.04 -13.59
N ALA A 189 -18.94 2.93 -14.90
CA ALA A 189 -20.28 3.14 -15.46
C ALA A 189 -21.33 2.25 -14.76
N GLY A 190 -22.35 2.87 -14.16
CA GLY A 190 -23.39 2.15 -13.38
C GLY A 190 -22.99 1.78 -11.95
N LEU A 191 -21.79 2.14 -11.49
CA LEU A 191 -21.35 2.12 -10.09
C LEU A 191 -21.15 3.55 -9.55
N GLY A 192 -22.23 4.34 -9.53
CA GLY A 192 -22.24 5.60 -8.79
C GLY A 192 -22.17 5.35 -7.28
N GLU A 193 -22.06 6.42 -6.48
CA GLU A 193 -21.81 6.36 -5.03
C GLU A 193 -22.78 5.43 -4.27
N LYS A 194 -24.09 5.61 -4.46
CA LYS A 194 -25.13 4.77 -3.83
C LYS A 194 -25.00 3.30 -4.25
N ALA A 195 -24.74 3.06 -5.54
CA ALA A 195 -24.60 1.72 -6.08
C ALA A 195 -23.34 1.03 -5.54
N LEU A 196 -22.22 1.76 -5.44
CA LEU A 196 -20.98 1.26 -4.84
C LEU A 196 -21.23 0.90 -3.39
N ARG A 197 -21.77 1.80 -2.56
CA ARG A 197 -22.06 1.54 -1.14
C ARG A 197 -22.91 0.28 -0.94
N ALA A 198 -23.96 0.11 -1.75
CA ALA A 198 -24.88 -1.02 -1.67
C ALA A 198 -24.38 -2.33 -2.31
N ALA A 199 -23.38 -2.28 -3.20
CA ALA A 199 -22.92 -3.47 -3.92
C ALA A 199 -22.39 -4.56 -2.98
N ASP A 200 -22.72 -5.81 -3.31
CA ASP A 200 -22.11 -6.98 -2.68
C ASP A 200 -20.65 -7.15 -3.14
N MET A 201 -19.82 -7.75 -2.31
CA MET A 201 -18.40 -7.92 -2.62
C MET A 201 -18.16 -8.85 -3.81
N ALA A 202 -19.02 -9.85 -4.05
CA ALA A 202 -18.84 -10.77 -5.17
C ALA A 202 -19.01 -10.06 -6.52
N ARG A 203 -19.92 -9.08 -6.62
CA ARG A 203 -20.04 -8.19 -7.78
C ARG A 203 -18.78 -7.34 -7.94
N LEU A 204 -18.28 -6.76 -6.86
CA LEU A 204 -17.08 -5.92 -6.92
C LEU A 204 -15.83 -6.74 -7.28
N ASP A 205 -15.69 -7.98 -6.81
CA ASP A 205 -14.58 -8.87 -7.17
C ASP A 205 -14.60 -9.26 -8.65
N ARG A 206 -15.78 -9.48 -9.25
CA ARG A 206 -15.87 -9.67 -10.71
C ARG A 206 -15.37 -8.46 -11.47
N GLN A 207 -15.66 -7.26 -10.96
CA GLN A 207 -15.21 -6.02 -11.58
C GLN A 207 -13.73 -5.73 -11.30
N ALA A 208 -13.21 -6.11 -10.14
CA ALA A 208 -11.79 -6.00 -9.80
C ALA A 208 -10.90 -6.65 -10.85
N LYS A 209 -11.29 -7.83 -11.33
CA LYS A 209 -10.58 -8.55 -12.41
C LYS A 209 -10.49 -7.74 -13.70
N GLN A 210 -11.51 -6.96 -14.02
CA GLN A 210 -11.51 -6.08 -15.20
C GLN A 210 -10.60 -4.85 -15.01
N VAL A 211 -10.44 -4.40 -13.77
CA VAL A 211 -9.55 -3.29 -13.37
C VAL A 211 -8.08 -3.74 -13.33
N GLY A 212 -7.81 -5.05 -13.27
CA GLY A 212 -6.47 -5.60 -13.11
C GLY A 212 -6.10 -5.94 -11.66
N GLY A 213 -7.07 -5.95 -10.75
CA GLY A 213 -6.91 -6.48 -9.39
C GLY A 213 -7.40 -7.92 -9.27
N ALA A 214 -6.84 -8.68 -8.34
CA ALA A 214 -7.29 -10.03 -8.01
C ALA A 214 -8.65 -10.03 -7.28
N GLN A 215 -8.90 -9.00 -6.47
CA GLN A 215 -10.11 -8.81 -5.66
C GLN A 215 -10.36 -7.33 -5.37
N ALA A 216 -11.56 -7.02 -4.89
CA ALA A 216 -11.97 -5.66 -4.57
C ALA A 216 -11.63 -5.28 -3.11
N LEU A 217 -11.05 -4.10 -2.95
CA LEU A 217 -11.06 -3.33 -1.71
C LEU A 217 -12.06 -2.20 -1.88
N ALA A 218 -13.18 -2.27 -1.17
CA ALA A 218 -14.24 -1.27 -1.29
C ALA A 218 -14.37 -0.46 0.00
N GLY A 219 -14.66 0.82 -0.10
CA GLY A 219 -14.84 1.65 1.07
C GLY A 219 -15.44 3.01 0.82
N SER A 220 -15.58 3.75 1.91
CA SER A 220 -15.92 5.16 1.90
C SER A 220 -15.14 5.95 2.91
N ILE A 221 -14.74 7.18 2.54
CA ILE A 221 -14.19 8.15 3.46
C ILE A 221 -15.06 9.41 3.50
N VAL A 222 -15.34 9.91 4.69
CA VAL A 222 -16.19 11.09 4.92
C VAL A 222 -15.49 12.02 5.91
N TRP A 223 -15.33 13.30 5.55
CA TRP A 223 -14.86 14.31 6.49
C TRP A 223 -15.92 14.58 7.56
N SER A 224 -15.52 14.62 8.83
CA SER A 224 -16.40 14.93 9.95
C SER A 224 -15.85 16.08 10.80
N ASP A 225 -16.60 17.17 10.86
CA ASP A 225 -16.28 18.30 11.75
C ASP A 225 -16.39 17.92 13.23
N LYS A 226 -17.22 16.93 13.57
CA LYS A 226 -17.35 16.43 14.94
C LYS A 226 -16.10 15.65 15.39
N GLU A 227 -15.59 14.78 14.52
CA GLU A 227 -14.41 13.96 14.80
C GLU A 227 -13.10 14.70 14.51
N LEU A 228 -13.18 15.93 13.97
CA LEU A 228 -12.03 16.72 13.51
C LEU A 228 -11.11 15.94 12.56
N GLY A 229 -11.70 15.10 11.72
CA GLY A 229 -10.95 14.18 10.86
C GLY A 229 -11.84 13.33 9.96
N TRP A 230 -11.19 12.41 9.24
CA TRP A 230 -11.87 11.48 8.35
C TRP A 230 -12.47 10.30 9.13
N ILE A 231 -13.66 9.91 8.72
CA ILE A 231 -14.28 8.62 9.04
C ILE A 231 -14.09 7.73 7.82
N ALA A 232 -13.45 6.58 8.01
CA ALA A 232 -13.16 5.63 6.95
C ALA A 232 -13.84 4.31 7.25
N ASP A 233 -14.60 3.78 6.29
CA ASP A 233 -15.25 2.47 6.33
C ASP A 233 -14.73 1.62 5.18
N TRP A 234 -14.27 0.42 5.49
CA TRP A 234 -13.66 -0.47 4.51
C TRP A 234 -14.29 -1.85 4.57
N ARG A 235 -14.27 -2.55 3.42
CA ARG A 235 -14.71 -3.93 3.30
C ARG A 235 -13.91 -4.66 2.22
N LEU A 236 -13.68 -5.94 2.49
CA LEU A 236 -12.99 -6.87 1.61
C LEU A 236 -13.58 -8.26 1.83
N ALA A 237 -13.69 -9.06 0.77
CA ALA A 237 -14.09 -10.45 0.87
C ALA A 237 -12.88 -11.37 0.76
N ASP A 238 -12.76 -12.32 1.67
CA ASP A 238 -11.74 -13.37 1.62
C ASP A 238 -12.34 -14.69 2.12
N ARG A 239 -12.01 -15.80 1.43
CA ARG A 239 -12.45 -17.17 1.77
C ARG A 239 -13.96 -17.28 2.09
N GLY A 240 -14.80 -16.60 1.31
CA GLY A 240 -16.27 -16.64 1.45
C GLY A 240 -16.84 -15.77 2.59
N ARG A 241 -16.00 -15.03 3.31
CA ARG A 241 -16.42 -14.08 4.36
C ARG A 241 -16.17 -12.64 3.90
N THR A 242 -17.12 -11.75 4.17
CA THR A 242 -16.89 -10.30 4.05
C THR A 242 -16.43 -9.74 5.38
N TYR A 243 -15.27 -9.10 5.39
CA TYR A 243 -14.72 -8.36 6.51
C TYR A 243 -15.07 -6.89 6.37
N ARG A 244 -15.23 -6.21 7.50
CA ARG A 244 -15.51 -4.77 7.58
C ARG A 244 -14.72 -4.17 8.72
N TRP A 245 -14.07 -3.04 8.49
CA TRP A 245 -13.34 -2.32 9.53
C TRP A 245 -13.47 -0.81 9.31
N GLN A 246 -13.29 -0.04 10.38
CA GLN A 246 -13.47 1.41 10.34
C GLN A 246 -12.40 2.13 11.16
N ALA A 247 -12.18 3.40 10.84
CA ALA A 247 -11.43 4.34 11.64
C ALA A 247 -12.15 5.70 11.66
N ARG A 248 -11.98 6.46 12.74
CA ARG A 248 -12.68 7.74 12.98
C ARG A 248 -11.70 8.77 13.52
N GLY A 249 -11.94 10.03 13.16
CA GLY A 249 -11.09 11.15 13.57
C GLY A 249 -9.64 11.03 13.09
N VAL A 250 -9.42 10.31 11.97
CA VAL A 250 -8.07 10.07 11.46
C VAL A 250 -7.67 11.14 10.43
N SER A 251 -6.36 11.32 10.26
CA SER A 251 -5.84 12.18 9.20
C SER A 251 -6.15 11.60 7.82
N PHE A 252 -5.99 12.42 6.77
CA PHE A 252 -6.23 12.02 5.39
C PHE A 252 -5.44 10.76 5.01
N ASP A 253 -4.11 10.76 5.19
CA ASP A 253 -3.27 9.61 4.85
C ASP A 253 -3.59 8.37 5.69
N GLU A 254 -3.94 8.57 6.96
CA GLU A 254 -4.23 7.46 7.86
C GLU A 254 -5.51 6.71 7.46
N ALA A 255 -6.50 7.39 6.86
CA ALA A 255 -7.67 6.73 6.30
C ALA A 255 -7.30 5.64 5.27
N PHE A 256 -6.28 5.90 4.44
CA PHE A 256 -5.79 4.95 3.43
C PHE A 256 -4.86 3.89 4.02
N ARG A 257 -4.01 4.26 5.00
CA ARG A 257 -3.16 3.29 5.70
C ARG A 257 -4.00 2.25 6.44
N VAL A 258 -5.08 2.66 7.12
CA VAL A 258 -6.04 1.75 7.75
C VAL A 258 -6.66 0.80 6.73
N ALA A 259 -6.96 1.27 5.52
CA ALA A 259 -7.46 0.42 4.43
C ALA A 259 -6.47 -0.70 4.09
N ILE A 260 -5.21 -0.33 3.83
CA ILE A 260 -4.20 -1.28 3.40
C ILE A 260 -3.80 -2.24 4.52
N ARG A 261 -3.57 -1.75 5.74
CA ARG A 261 -3.23 -2.62 6.88
C ARG A 261 -4.34 -3.62 7.17
N GLY A 262 -5.60 -3.18 7.13
CA GLY A 262 -6.73 -4.08 7.31
C GLY A 262 -6.83 -5.15 6.23
N ALA A 263 -6.67 -4.77 4.95
CA ALA A 263 -6.65 -5.72 3.85
C ALA A 263 -5.52 -6.75 3.99
N VAL A 264 -4.30 -6.30 4.30
CA VAL A 264 -3.12 -7.16 4.49
C VAL A 264 -3.32 -8.15 5.65
N GLN A 265 -3.91 -7.73 6.77
CA GLN A 265 -4.21 -8.61 7.89
C GLN A 265 -5.23 -9.70 7.54
N ILE A 266 -6.25 -9.36 6.77
CA ILE A 266 -7.24 -10.34 6.30
C ILE A 266 -6.56 -11.35 5.34
N LEU A 267 -5.81 -10.86 4.36
CA LEU A 267 -5.24 -11.68 3.28
C LEU A 267 -4.10 -12.58 3.74
N SER A 268 -3.31 -12.12 4.70
CA SER A 268 -2.32 -12.95 5.41
C SER A 268 -2.97 -14.06 6.26
N GLY A 269 -4.30 -14.02 6.46
CA GLY A 269 -5.04 -15.00 7.25
C GLY A 269 -5.03 -14.73 8.75
N ASN A 270 -4.68 -13.50 9.17
CA ASN A 270 -4.71 -13.06 10.57
C ASN A 270 -6.10 -12.55 11.01
N GLY A 271 -7.06 -12.52 10.08
CA GLY A 271 -8.48 -12.33 10.36
C GLY A 271 -8.89 -10.85 10.43
N GLN A 272 -9.82 -10.54 11.33
CA GLN A 272 -10.43 -9.22 11.46
C GLN A 272 -9.43 -8.17 11.97
N PRO A 273 -9.27 -7.02 11.28
CA PRO A 273 -8.56 -5.84 11.76
C PRO A 273 -9.20 -5.21 12.98
#